data_AF-A0A918GYJ4-F1
#
_entry.id   AF-A0A918GYJ4-F1
#
_cell.length_a   1.000
_cell.length_b   1.000
_cell.length_c   1.000
_cell.angle_alpha   90.00
_cell.angle_beta   90.00
_cell.angle_gamma   90.00
#
_symmetry.space_group_name_H-M   'P 1'
#
loop_
_entity.id
_entity.type
_entity.pdbx_description
1 polymer ?
#
loop_
_entity_poly.entity_id
_entity_poly.type
_entity_poly.pdbx_seq_one_letter_code
_entity_poly.pdbx_strand_id
1 'polypeptide(L)'
;MSPTYSPVSADWPCQVRTPGNRDWERTAARWLRDLLPARYAGYSPLTRHPVLLARHAQLQIQHEIRAVRVALQTSRAELPTLGVPEPTIENAIQMYAVELEQLGRLARGVRLVTEALLAAGSARDGGPVRGGARQAALTPRAAAPGVPRSR
;
A
#
# COMPACT_ATOMS: atom_id res chain seq x y z
N MET A 1 9.64 -31.39 7.24
CA MET A 1 9.39 -29.98 7.62
C MET A 1 8.61 -29.35 6.49
N SER A 2 7.28 -29.28 6.62
CA SER A 2 6.42 -28.75 5.57
C SER A 2 6.41 -27.22 5.65
N PRO A 3 6.63 -26.48 4.55
CA PRO A 3 6.46 -25.03 4.58
C PRO A 3 4.97 -24.74 4.75
N THR A 4 4.62 -24.02 5.82
CA THR A 4 3.27 -23.47 6.01
C THR A 4 3.02 -22.45 4.90
N TYR A 5 2.39 -22.88 3.81
CA TYR A 5 2.03 -22.01 2.70
C TYR A 5 0.84 -21.17 3.15
N SER A 6 1.10 -19.97 3.68
CA SER A 6 0.04 -19.00 3.89
C SER A 6 -0.51 -18.64 2.50
N PRO A 7 -1.81 -18.84 2.22
CA PRO A 7 -2.35 -18.60 0.89
C PRO A 7 -2.13 -17.13 0.55
N VAL A 8 -1.38 -16.90 -0.52
CA VAL A 8 -1.17 -15.58 -1.07
C VAL A 8 -2.53 -15.01 -1.43
N SER A 9 -2.86 -13.81 -0.94
CA SER A 9 -4.13 -13.14 -1.21
C SER A 9 -4.42 -13.07 -2.71
N ALA A 10 -5.69 -13.17 -3.11
CA ALA A 10 -6.10 -13.08 -4.51
C ALA A 10 -5.70 -11.74 -5.17
N ASP A 11 -5.51 -10.68 -4.37
CA ASP A 11 -5.04 -9.37 -4.85
C ASP A 11 -3.51 -9.27 -4.97
N TRP A 12 -2.76 -10.34 -4.68
CA TRP A 12 -1.31 -10.33 -4.83
C TRP A 12 -0.92 -10.35 -6.31
N PRO A 13 0.02 -9.49 -6.75
CA PRO A 13 0.43 -9.44 -8.14
C PRO A 13 1.16 -10.71 -8.56
N CYS A 14 0.72 -11.34 -9.66
CA CYS A 14 1.28 -12.59 -10.17
C CYS A 14 2.75 -12.46 -10.61
N GLN A 15 3.19 -11.24 -10.94
CA GLN A 15 4.57 -10.93 -11.31
C GLN A 15 5.53 -10.90 -10.10
N VAL A 16 5.00 -10.84 -8.87
CA VAL A 16 5.79 -10.77 -7.64
C VAL A 16 5.79 -12.13 -6.97
N ARG A 17 6.98 -12.67 -6.68
CA ARG A 17 7.08 -13.94 -5.94
C ARG A 17 6.53 -13.77 -4.53
N THR A 18 6.00 -14.87 -3.98
CA THR A 18 5.50 -14.92 -2.60
C THR A 18 6.55 -14.40 -1.60
N PRO A 19 6.16 -13.60 -0.59
CA PRO A 19 7.06 -13.15 0.45
C PRO A 19 7.81 -14.31 1.12
N GLY A 20 9.08 -14.10 1.43
CA GLY A 20 9.95 -15.12 2.03
C GLY A 20 10.66 -16.02 1.02
N ASN A 21 10.24 -16.05 -0.25
CA ASN A 21 11.01 -16.74 -1.29
C ASN A 21 12.31 -15.98 -1.64
N ARG A 22 13.36 -16.69 -2.03
CA ARG A 22 14.56 -16.05 -2.58
C ARG A 22 14.17 -15.14 -3.77
N ASP A 23 14.75 -13.94 -3.80
CA ASP A 23 14.50 -12.88 -4.80
C ASP A 23 13.11 -12.22 -4.78
N TRP A 24 12.24 -12.50 -3.81
CA TRP A 24 10.88 -11.91 -3.80
C TRP A 24 10.92 -10.38 -3.79
N GLU A 25 11.81 -9.77 -2.99
CA GLU A 25 12.01 -8.32 -2.93
C GLU A 25 12.47 -7.73 -4.26
N ARG A 26 13.31 -8.46 -5.01
CA ARG A 26 13.77 -8.04 -6.34
C ARG A 26 12.63 -8.03 -7.35
N THR A 27 11.77 -9.05 -7.33
CA THR A 27 10.58 -9.09 -8.20
C THR A 27 9.55 -8.04 -7.80
N ALA A 28 9.39 -7.76 -6.51
CA ALA A 28 8.54 -6.69 -6.01
C ALA A 28 9.02 -5.32 -6.48
N ALA A 29 10.32 -5.03 -6.33
CA ALA A 29 10.90 -3.77 -6.77
C ALA A 29 10.78 -3.56 -8.29
N ARG A 30 10.94 -4.63 -9.10
CA ARG A 30 10.71 -4.55 -10.55
C ARG A 30 9.26 -4.21 -10.86
N TRP A 31 8.32 -4.98 -10.32
CA TRP A 31 6.90 -4.76 -10.55
C TRP A 31 6.46 -3.36 -10.12
N LEU A 32 6.89 -2.87 -8.96
CA LEU A 32 6.60 -1.51 -8.51
C LEU A 32 7.17 -0.43 -9.44
N ARG A 33 8.33 -0.67 -10.07
CA ARG A 33 8.90 0.26 -11.06
C ARG A 33 8.12 0.28 -12.36
N ASP A 34 7.55 -0.84 -12.77
CA ASP A 34 6.74 -0.93 -13.99
C ASP A 34 5.44 -0.11 -13.86
N LEU A 35 5.01 0.20 -12.62
CA LEU A 35 3.85 1.06 -12.33
C LEU A 35 4.20 2.57 -12.34
N LEU A 36 5.47 2.92 -12.51
CA LEU A 36 5.93 4.30 -12.45
C LEU A 36 6.35 4.81 -13.83
N PRO A 37 6.16 6.11 -14.11
CA PRO A 37 6.72 6.73 -15.29
C PRO A 37 8.24 6.50 -15.41
N ALA A 38 8.72 6.20 -16.62
CA ALA A 38 10.11 5.85 -16.89
C ALA A 38 11.13 6.92 -16.41
N ARG A 39 10.73 8.19 -16.34
CA ARG A 39 11.56 9.28 -15.79
C ARG A 39 12.04 9.03 -14.36
N TYR A 40 11.35 8.18 -13.58
CA TYR A 40 11.78 7.86 -12.22
C TYR A 40 12.90 6.82 -12.14
N ALA A 41 13.25 6.19 -13.27
CA ALA A 41 14.16 5.06 -13.33
C ALA A 41 15.57 5.31 -12.79
N GLY A 42 16.05 6.56 -12.89
CA GLY A 42 17.41 6.97 -12.52
C GLY A 42 17.57 7.50 -11.09
N TYR A 43 16.48 7.67 -10.32
CA TYR A 43 16.60 8.20 -8.97
C TYR A 43 17.05 7.11 -7.99
N SER A 44 18.30 7.23 -7.53
CA SER A 44 18.94 6.32 -6.56
C SER A 44 18.10 6.02 -5.30
N PRO A 45 17.37 6.99 -4.69
CA PRO A 45 16.50 6.68 -3.55
C PRO A 45 15.43 5.63 -3.87
N LEU A 46 14.82 5.68 -5.06
CA LEU A 46 13.79 4.73 -5.49
C LEU A 46 14.38 3.37 -5.87
N THR A 47 15.65 3.31 -6.25
CA THR A 47 16.32 2.04 -6.56
C THR A 47 16.85 1.32 -5.33
N ARG A 48 17.24 2.08 -4.29
CA ARG A 48 17.88 1.54 -3.08
C ARG A 48 16.91 1.25 -1.95
N HIS A 49 15.73 1.88 -1.94
CA HIS A 49 14.75 1.75 -0.86
C HIS A 49 13.40 1.25 -1.38
N PRO A 50 13.16 -0.08 -1.41
CA PRO A 50 11.91 -0.67 -1.92
C PRO A 50 10.64 -0.15 -1.23
N VAL A 51 10.71 0.18 0.07
CA VAL A 51 9.58 0.77 0.81
C VAL A 51 9.26 2.19 0.31
N LEU A 52 10.28 2.99 0.01
CA LEU A 52 10.10 4.32 -0.58
C LEU A 52 9.50 4.22 -1.99
N LEU A 53 9.99 3.26 -2.78
CA LEU A 53 9.44 2.94 -4.09
C LEU A 53 7.95 2.56 -4.01
N ALA A 54 7.59 1.69 -3.07
CA ALA A 54 6.21 1.27 -2.85
C ALA A 54 5.30 2.45 -2.43
N ARG A 55 5.79 3.33 -1.54
CA ARG A 55 5.09 4.57 -1.17
C ARG A 55 4.84 5.45 -2.39
N HIS A 56 5.81 5.58 -3.29
CA HIS A 56 5.65 6.41 -4.49
C HIS A 56 4.67 5.78 -5.48
N ALA A 57 4.74 4.47 -5.71
CA ALA A 57 3.78 3.73 -6.54
C ALA A 57 2.34 3.88 -6.02
N GLN A 58 2.14 3.81 -4.70
CA GLN A 58 0.82 4.05 -4.10
C GLN A 58 0.31 5.46 -4.45
N LEU A 59 1.14 6.50 -4.29
CA LEU A 59 0.75 7.87 -4.61
C LEU A 59 0.42 8.05 -6.10
N GLN A 60 1.20 7.43 -6.98
CA GLN A 60 0.99 7.46 -8.43
C GLN A 60 -0.37 6.84 -8.81
N ILE A 61 -0.67 5.63 -8.33
CA ILE A 61 -1.94 4.96 -8.62
C ILE A 61 -3.12 5.78 -8.07
N GLN A 62 -3.00 6.36 -6.87
CA GLN A 62 -4.06 7.22 -6.32
C GLN A 62 -4.27 8.49 -7.16
N HIS A 63 -3.21 9.02 -7.78
CA HIS A 63 -3.34 10.14 -8.71
C HIS A 63 -4.05 9.72 -10.00
N GLU A 64 -3.68 8.59 -10.60
CA GLU A 64 -4.32 8.05 -11.80
C GLU A 64 -5.80 7.74 -11.57
N ILE A 65 -6.15 7.11 -10.45
CA ILE A 65 -7.55 6.86 -10.07
C ILE A 65 -8.36 8.16 -10.05
N ARG A 66 -7.80 9.23 -9.47
CA ARG A 66 -8.47 10.54 -9.44
C ARG A 66 -8.66 11.11 -10.85
N ALA A 67 -7.64 11.04 -11.68
CA ALA A 67 -7.71 11.52 -13.06
C ALA A 67 -8.76 10.77 -13.88
N VAL A 68 -8.78 9.42 -13.81
CA VAL A 68 -9.74 8.58 -14.53
C VAL A 68 -11.17 8.83 -14.04
N ARG A 69 -11.39 9.05 -12.74
CA ARG A 69 -12.72 9.40 -12.21
C ARG A 69 -13.21 10.74 -12.75
N VAL A 70 -12.36 11.75 -12.80
CA VAL A 70 -12.72 13.04 -13.39
C VAL A 70 -13.08 12.85 -14.86
N ALA A 71 -12.22 12.16 -15.63
CA ALA A 71 -12.48 11.89 -17.04
C ALA A 71 -13.82 11.18 -17.25
N LEU A 72 -14.14 10.15 -16.46
CA LEU A 72 -15.41 9.43 -16.53
C LEU A 72 -16.62 10.33 -16.24
N GLN A 73 -16.50 11.21 -15.23
CA GLN A 73 -17.58 12.10 -14.80
C GLN A 73 -17.84 13.23 -15.79
N THR A 74 -16.82 13.74 -16.46
CA THR A 74 -16.94 14.90 -17.36
C THR A 74 -17.09 14.52 -18.83
N SER A 75 -16.79 13.27 -19.21
CA SER A 75 -16.74 12.83 -20.62
C SER A 75 -17.95 13.24 -21.45
N ARG A 76 -19.18 13.00 -20.97
CA ARG A 76 -20.40 13.33 -21.73
C ARG A 76 -20.63 14.84 -21.89
N ALA A 77 -20.09 15.66 -20.99
CA ALA A 77 -20.24 17.11 -21.05
C ALA A 77 -19.12 17.77 -21.88
N GLU A 78 -17.88 17.31 -21.71
CA GLU A 78 -16.69 17.97 -22.29
C GLU A 78 -16.39 17.46 -23.71
N LEU A 79 -16.46 16.15 -23.95
CA LEU A 79 -16.04 15.57 -25.23
C LEU A 79 -16.84 16.05 -26.46
N PRO A 80 -18.17 16.31 -26.37
CA PRO A 80 -18.90 16.90 -27.49
C PRO A 80 -18.38 18.29 -27.87
N THR A 81 -17.98 19.10 -26.88
CA THR A 81 -17.43 20.45 -27.13
C THR A 81 -16.08 20.42 -27.85
N LEU A 82 -15.39 19.27 -27.79
CA LEU A 82 -14.13 19.00 -28.49
C LEU A 82 -14.36 18.36 -29.88
N GLY A 83 -15.62 18.21 -30.33
CA GLY A 83 -15.97 17.63 -31.62
C GLY A 83 -15.83 16.10 -31.68
N VAL A 84 -15.79 15.41 -30.52
CA VAL A 84 -15.69 13.96 -30.47
C VAL A 84 -17.06 13.33 -30.81
N PRO A 85 -17.13 12.35 -31.74
CA PRO A 85 -18.38 11.68 -32.07
C PRO A 85 -18.94 10.84 -30.91
N GLU A 86 -20.27 10.81 -30.76
CA GLU A 86 -20.98 10.03 -29.74
C GLU A 86 -20.50 8.57 -29.56
N PRO A 87 -20.34 7.74 -30.61
CA PRO A 87 -19.85 6.37 -30.42
C PRO A 87 -18.43 6.32 -29.83
N THR A 88 -17.59 7.32 -30.10
CA THR A 88 -16.25 7.43 -29.51
C THR A 88 -16.32 7.84 -28.03
N ILE A 89 -17.27 8.70 -27.67
CA ILE A 89 -17.52 9.11 -26.27
C ILE A 89 -17.92 7.90 -25.43
N GLU A 90 -18.88 7.12 -25.89
CA GLU A 90 -19.34 5.93 -25.16
C GLU A 90 -18.22 4.88 -25.03
N ASN A 91 -17.42 4.68 -26.10
CA ASN A 91 -16.23 3.82 -26.02
C ASN A 91 -15.20 4.32 -24.99
N ALA A 92 -14.97 5.63 -24.92
CA ALA A 92 -14.05 6.22 -23.94
C ALA A 92 -14.56 6.03 -22.50
N ILE A 93 -15.86 6.19 -22.27
CA ILE A 93 -16.50 5.95 -20.96
C ILE A 93 -16.31 4.50 -20.52
N GLN A 94 -16.55 3.53 -21.41
CA GLN A 94 -16.31 2.10 -21.11
C GLN A 94 -14.83 1.83 -20.79
N MET A 95 -13.92 2.42 -21.58
CA MET A 95 -12.49 2.32 -21.33
C MET A 95 -12.10 2.85 -19.94
N TYR A 96 -12.57 4.05 -19.56
CA TYR A 96 -12.30 4.62 -18.23
C TYR A 96 -12.90 3.80 -17.09
N ALA A 97 -14.08 3.21 -17.27
CA ALA A 97 -14.69 2.32 -16.26
C ALA A 97 -13.82 1.07 -16.03
N VAL A 98 -13.38 0.41 -17.11
CA VAL A 98 -12.46 -0.73 -17.05
C VAL A 98 -11.14 -0.35 -16.41
N GLU A 99 -10.58 0.80 -16.78
CA GLU A 99 -9.32 1.30 -16.23
C GLU A 99 -9.42 1.54 -14.72
N LEU A 100 -10.53 2.11 -14.25
CA LEU A 100 -10.75 2.35 -12.83
C LEU A 100 -10.76 1.05 -12.01
N GLU A 101 -11.34 -0.02 -12.55
CA GLU A 101 -11.29 -1.35 -11.93
C GLU A 101 -9.86 -1.92 -11.88
N GLN A 102 -9.10 -1.77 -12.98
CA GLN A 102 -7.71 -2.21 -13.08
C GLN A 102 -6.82 -1.50 -12.07
N LEU A 103 -6.90 -0.16 -12.02
CA LEU A 103 -6.19 0.65 -11.04
C LEU A 103 -6.60 0.29 -9.60
N GLY A 104 -7.86 -0.06 -9.37
CA GLY A 104 -8.33 -0.56 -8.08
C GLY A 104 -7.66 -1.89 -7.67
N ARG A 105 -7.49 -2.82 -8.60
CA ARG A 105 -6.73 -4.07 -8.36
C ARG A 105 -5.26 -3.77 -8.08
N LEU A 106 -4.63 -2.91 -8.88
CA LEU A 106 -3.24 -2.50 -8.68
C LEU A 106 -3.02 -1.85 -7.32
N ALA A 107 -3.93 -0.96 -6.88
CA ALA A 107 -3.85 -0.32 -5.58
C ALA A 107 -3.86 -1.33 -4.41
N ARG A 108 -4.69 -2.38 -4.50
CA ARG A 108 -4.72 -3.44 -3.49
C ARG A 108 -3.43 -4.27 -3.51
N GLY A 109 -2.93 -4.61 -4.70
CA GLY A 109 -1.65 -5.30 -4.86
C GLY A 109 -0.47 -4.51 -4.28
N VAL A 110 -0.40 -3.19 -4.56
CA VAL A 110 0.66 -2.32 -4.03
C VAL A 110 0.59 -2.26 -2.50
N ARG A 111 -0.61 -2.17 -1.92
CA ARG A 111 -0.78 -2.22 -0.46
C ARG A 111 -0.21 -3.51 0.13
N LEU A 112 -0.58 -4.67 -0.40
CA LEU A 112 -0.10 -5.96 0.09
C LEU A 112 1.42 -6.11 -0.03
N VAL A 113 1.99 -5.69 -1.16
CA VAL A 113 3.45 -5.70 -1.35
C VAL A 113 4.14 -4.76 -0.37
N THR A 114 3.56 -3.58 -0.11
CA THR A 114 4.09 -2.61 0.86
C THR A 114 4.12 -3.22 2.27
N GLU A 115 3.02 -3.83 2.70
CA GLU A 115 2.92 -4.51 4.00
C GLU A 115 3.97 -5.62 4.14
N ALA A 116 4.16 -6.44 3.10
CA ALA A 116 5.19 -7.48 3.08
C ALA A 116 6.61 -6.92 3.17
N LEU A 117 6.90 -5.81 2.46
CA LEU A 117 8.22 -5.15 2.49
C LEU A 117 8.53 -4.57 3.87
N LEU A 118 7.53 -3.98 4.54
CA LEU A 118 7.67 -3.48 5.90
C LEU A 118 7.93 -4.62 6.89
N ALA A 119 7.15 -5.71 6.80
CA ALA A 119 7.32 -6.88 7.66
C ALA A 119 8.73 -7.51 7.52
N ALA A 120 9.23 -7.61 6.29
CA ALA A 120 10.57 -8.14 6.02
C ALA A 120 11.70 -7.21 6.51
N GLY A 121 11.51 -5.88 6.45
CA GLY A 121 12.44 -4.91 7.04
C GLY A 121 12.54 -5.08 8.55
N SER A 122 11.40 -5.12 9.24
CA SER A 122 11.33 -5.32 10.70
C SER A 122 11.97 -6.64 11.15
N ALA A 123 11.84 -7.71 10.37
CA ALA A 123 12.48 -9.00 10.66
C ALA A 123 14.02 -8.96 10.52
N ARG A 124 14.55 -8.10 9.63
CA ARG A 124 16.00 -7.90 9.46
C ARG A 124 16.60 -7.02 10.56
N ASP A 125 15.87 -6.01 11.00
CA ASP A 125 16.30 -5.08 12.04
C ASP A 125 16.12 -5.68 13.46
N GLY A 126 15.29 -6.72 13.59
CA GLY A 126 14.96 -7.42 14.83
C GLY A 126 15.74 -8.72 15.06
N GLY A 127 17.02 -8.61 15.44
CA GLY A 127 17.64 -9.62 16.34
C GLY A 127 16.87 -9.70 17.67
N PRO A 128 17.01 -10.78 18.47
CA PRO A 128 16.08 -11.06 19.56
C PRO A 128 16.08 -9.90 20.56
N VAL A 129 14.93 -9.23 20.70
CA VAL A 129 14.68 -8.35 21.83
C VAL A 129 14.52 -9.27 23.05
N ARG A 130 15.64 -9.52 23.72
CA ARG A 130 15.72 -10.32 24.95
C ARG A 130 14.80 -9.66 25.98
N GLY A 131 13.89 -10.47 26.53
CA GLY A 131 12.82 -10.02 27.41
C GLY A 131 13.28 -9.19 28.60
N GLY A 132 12.49 -8.16 28.88
CA GLY A 132 12.41 -7.49 30.17
C GLY A 132 11.02 -7.70 30.75
N ALA A 133 10.70 -8.95 31.12
CA ALA A 133 9.62 -9.19 32.07
C ALA A 133 10.06 -8.60 33.42
N ARG A 134 9.40 -7.52 33.86
CA ARG A 134 9.24 -7.23 35.28
C ARG A 134 7.75 -7.15 35.58
N GLN A 135 7.19 -8.34 35.75
CA GLN A 135 6.06 -8.52 36.64
C GLN A 135 6.64 -8.53 38.06
N ALA A 136 6.40 -7.45 38.81
CA ALA A 136 6.44 -7.47 40.27
C ALA A 136 5.01 -7.18 40.73
N ALA A 137 4.39 -8.25 41.19
CA ALA A 137 3.04 -8.39 41.66
C ALA A 137 2.83 -7.79 43.07
N LEU A 138 1.61 -7.24 43.27
CA LEU A 138 0.80 -7.14 44.51
C LEU A 138 1.40 -6.39 45.74
N THR A 139 0.69 -5.51 46.47
CA THR A 139 -0.71 -5.57 46.98
C THR A 139 -1.10 -4.18 47.55
N PRO A 140 -2.40 -3.88 47.81
CA PRO A 140 -2.93 -2.56 48.13
C PRO A 140 -3.02 -2.27 49.65
N ARG A 141 -3.17 -0.99 50.05
CA ARG A 141 -3.54 -0.61 51.42
C ARG A 141 -4.49 0.60 51.43
N ALA A 142 -5.53 0.47 52.23
CA ALA A 142 -6.75 1.26 52.30
C ALA A 142 -6.67 2.61 53.06
N ALA A 143 -7.51 3.55 52.61
CA ALA A 143 -8.39 4.53 53.29
C ALA A 143 -8.09 5.19 54.67
N ALA A 144 -8.08 6.54 54.64
CA ALA A 144 -8.75 7.58 55.51
C ALA A 144 -8.44 7.63 57.04
N PRO A 145 -8.74 8.73 57.82
CA PRO A 145 -9.62 9.90 57.58
C PRO A 145 -9.16 11.31 58.07
N GLY A 146 -9.94 12.37 57.71
CA GLY A 146 -10.42 13.45 58.62
C GLY A 146 -9.60 14.74 58.93
N VAL A 147 -10.00 15.89 58.33
CA VAL A 147 -10.51 17.19 58.92
C VAL A 147 -9.77 17.81 60.16
N PRO A 148 -9.56 19.16 60.35
CA PRO A 148 -10.54 20.26 60.22
C PRO A 148 -10.11 21.64 59.66
N ARG A 149 -11.17 22.46 59.44
CA ARG A 149 -11.26 23.89 59.10
C ARG A 149 -10.60 24.85 60.10
N SER A 150 -10.23 26.04 59.62
CA SER A 150 -10.18 27.34 60.33
C SER A 150 -10.02 28.43 59.24
N ARG A 151 -10.66 29.60 59.22
CA ARG A 151 -11.75 30.25 59.96
C ARG A 151 -12.26 31.35 59.04
#